data_AF-A0A0S8G6X1-F1
#
_entry.id   AF-A0A0S8G6X1-F1
#
_cell.length_a   1.000
_cell.length_b   1.000
_cell.length_c   1.000
_cell.angle_alpha   90.00
_cell.angle_beta   90.00
_cell.angle_gamma   90.00
#
_symmetry.space_group_name_H-M   'P 1'
#
loop_
_entity.id
_entity.type
_entity.pdbx_description
1 polymer ?
#
loop_
_entity_poly.entity_id
_entity_poly.type
_entity_poly.pdbx_seq_one_letter_code
_entity_poly.pdbx_strand_id
1 'polypeptide(L)'
;GIGSETYRKSVAVWCSDDRAKAVGIAKAGGKLEMKTCPNPVEQHFKLGMQLNIEGTPAVFLDSGRQVGGYVPAAKLLAAMGIKDEKSTSAR
;
A
#
# COMPACT_ATOMS: atom_id res chain seq x y z
N GLY A 1 12.90 6.44 -3.34
CA GLY A 1 13.65 5.23 -3.70
C GLY A 1 14.49 4.75 -2.54
N ILE A 2 15.30 3.71 -2.73
CA ILE A 2 16.20 3.16 -1.71
C ILE A 2 17.11 4.27 -1.16
N GLY A 3 17.32 4.29 0.16
CA GLY A 3 18.14 5.29 0.86
C GLY A 3 17.43 6.60 1.21
N SER A 4 16.22 6.87 0.69
CA SER A 4 15.48 8.09 1.05
C SER A 4 14.93 8.05 2.49
N GLU A 5 14.49 9.20 3.00
CA GLU A 5 13.76 9.26 4.27
C GLU A 5 12.49 8.39 4.26
N THR A 6 11.71 8.45 3.17
CA THR A 6 10.52 7.60 3.00
C THR A 6 10.87 6.11 3.02
N TYR A 7 12.00 5.71 2.44
CA TYR A 7 12.48 4.33 2.51
C TYR A 7 12.78 3.92 3.96
N ARG A 8 13.52 4.76 4.70
CA ARG A 8 13.83 4.51 6.12
C ARG A 8 12.57 4.42 6.98
N LYS A 9 11.58 5.30 6.75
CA LYS A 9 10.26 5.23 7.41
C LYS A 9 9.50 3.95 7.06
N SER A 10 9.55 3.51 5.80
CA SER A 10 8.91 2.26 5.37
C SER A 10 9.56 1.04 6.03
N VAL A 11 10.89 1.03 6.18
CA VAL A 11 11.61 0.01 6.94
C VAL A 11 11.20 0.03 8.41
N ALA A 12 11.15 1.20 9.06
CA ALA A 12 10.73 1.34 10.45
C ALA A 12 9.28 0.84 10.67
N VAL A 13 8.36 1.18 9.76
CA VAL A 13 6.99 0.63 9.76
C VAL A 13 7.02 -0.88 9.65
N TRP A 14 7.80 -1.45 8.72
CA TRP A 14 7.86 -2.90 8.53
C TRP A 14 8.44 -3.65 9.73
N CYS A 15 9.37 -3.02 10.43
CA CYS A 15 10.04 -3.57 11.61
C CYS A 15 9.32 -3.27 12.92
N SER A 16 8.18 -2.57 12.89
CA SER A 16 7.33 -2.35 14.06
C SER A 16 6.64 -3.62 14.54
N ASP A 17 6.35 -3.66 15.83
CA ASP A 17 5.66 -4.81 16.45
C ASP A 17 4.19 -4.83 16.03
N ASP A 18 3.62 -3.63 15.81
CA ASP A 18 2.31 -3.41 15.21
C ASP A 18 2.44 -2.56 13.94
N ARG A 19 2.56 -3.24 12.80
CA ARG A 19 2.68 -2.63 11.47
C ARG A 19 1.47 -1.79 11.08
N ALA A 20 0.26 -2.20 11.49
CA ALA A 20 -0.96 -1.49 11.16
C ALA A 20 -1.02 -0.13 11.89
N LYS A 21 -0.68 -0.13 13.17
CA LYS A 21 -0.54 1.12 13.94
C LYS A 21 0.59 1.99 13.40
N ALA A 22 1.76 1.41 13.12
CA ALA A 22 2.90 2.17 12.63
C ALA A 22 2.64 2.83 11.27
N VAL A 23 2.02 2.13 10.31
CA VAL A 23 1.68 2.75 9.03
C VAL A 23 0.64 3.87 9.19
N GLY A 24 -0.29 3.73 10.15
CA GLY A 24 -1.24 4.77 10.51
C GLY A 24 -0.54 6.03 11.03
N ILE A 25 0.37 5.88 11.99
CA ILE A 25 1.19 6.98 12.53
C ILE A 25 1.99 7.65 11.41
N ALA A 26 2.63 6.87 10.55
CA ALA A 26 3.44 7.37 9.43
C ALA A 26 2.60 8.22 8.46
N LYS A 27 1.41 7.73 8.09
CA LYS A 27 0.47 8.43 7.18
C LYS A 27 -0.09 9.70 7.80
N ALA A 28 -0.27 9.74 9.12
CA ALA A 28 -0.71 10.92 9.86
C ALA A 28 0.42 11.97 10.08
N GLY A 29 1.64 11.71 9.60
CA GLY A 29 2.79 12.59 9.83
C GLY A 29 3.37 12.51 11.25
N GLY A 30 2.98 11.50 12.02
CA GLY A 30 3.46 11.28 13.38
C GLY A 30 4.91 10.78 13.44
N LYS A 31 5.48 10.78 14.65
CA LYS A 31 6.84 10.27 14.90
C LYS A 31 6.82 8.74 14.99
N LEU A 32 7.67 8.10 14.22
CA LEU A 32 7.94 6.66 14.30
C LEU A 32 9.19 6.42 15.13
N GLU A 33 9.20 5.30 15.84
CA GLU A 33 10.45 4.73 16.32
C GLU A 33 11.24 4.19 15.12
N MET A 34 12.44 4.72 14.90
CA MET A 34 13.28 4.34 13.77
C MET A 34 14.09 3.10 14.11
N LYS A 35 13.61 1.93 13.69
CA LYS A 35 14.29 0.64 13.86
C LYS A 35 14.48 -0.11 12.55
N THR A 36 15.44 -1.03 12.55
CA THR A 36 15.75 -1.92 11.44
C THR A 36 15.67 -3.37 11.88
N CYS A 37 15.39 -4.25 10.92
CA CYS A 37 15.24 -5.70 11.05
C CYS A 37 15.39 -6.31 9.65
N PRO A 38 15.54 -7.64 9.52
CA PRO A 38 15.33 -8.32 8.24
C PRO A 38 13.93 -7.99 7.70
N ASN A 39 13.87 -7.35 6.53
CA ASN A 39 12.63 -6.83 5.95
C ASN A 39 12.67 -6.87 4.41
N PRO A 40 11.51 -6.91 3.73
CA PRO A 40 11.42 -7.02 2.28
C PRO A 40 11.30 -5.66 1.57
N VAL A 41 11.45 -4.51 2.24
CA VAL A 41 11.13 -3.20 1.64
C VAL A 41 11.94 -2.93 0.38
N GLU A 42 13.23 -3.30 0.37
CA GLU A 42 14.06 -3.21 -0.83
C GLU A 42 13.58 -4.14 -1.94
N GLN A 43 13.19 -5.38 -1.60
CA GLN A 43 12.68 -6.36 -2.55
C GLN A 43 11.35 -5.88 -3.16
N HIS A 44 10.45 -5.30 -2.37
CA HIS A 44 9.21 -4.70 -2.86
C HIS A 44 9.48 -3.54 -3.83
N PHE A 45 10.43 -2.66 -3.52
CA PHE A 45 10.81 -1.56 -4.41
C PHE A 45 11.37 -2.10 -5.74
N LYS A 46 12.26 -3.08 -5.68
CA LYS A 46 12.83 -3.74 -6.88
C LYS A 46 11.76 -4.45 -7.72
N LEU A 47 10.82 -5.15 -7.09
CA LEU A 47 9.68 -5.76 -7.78
C LEU A 47 8.83 -4.70 -8.48
N GLY A 48 8.56 -3.56 -7.81
CA GLY A 48 7.84 -2.46 -8.43
C GLY A 48 8.53 -1.92 -9.69
N MET A 49 9.87 -1.80 -9.66
CA MET A 49 10.65 -1.42 -10.84
C MET A 49 10.54 -2.46 -11.95
N GLN A 50 10.58 -3.76 -11.64
CA GLN A 50 10.43 -4.84 -12.63
C GLN A 50 9.04 -4.85 -13.28
N LEU A 51 8.02 -4.43 -12.53
CA LEU A 51 6.65 -4.26 -13.02
C LEU A 51 6.41 -2.92 -13.72
N ASN A 52 7.46 -2.12 -13.95
CA ASN A 52 7.39 -0.76 -14.51
C ASN A 52 6.40 0.16 -13.77
N ILE A 53 6.38 0.09 -12.43
CA ILE A 53 5.61 1.02 -11.62
C ILE A 53 6.31 2.38 -11.59
N GLU A 54 5.76 3.34 -12.32
CA GLU A 54 6.29 4.71 -12.41
C GLU A 54 5.71 5.66 -11.35
N GLY A 55 4.62 5.27 -10.68
CA GLY A 55 3.93 6.11 -9.69
C GLY A 55 3.13 5.31 -8.67
N THR A 56 2.90 5.91 -7.51
CA THR A 56 2.10 5.32 -6.42
C THR A 56 0.86 6.18 -6.11
N PRO A 57 -0.26 5.57 -5.68
CA PRO A 57 -0.46 4.14 -5.45
C PRO A 57 -0.55 3.35 -6.77
N ALA A 58 -0.15 2.09 -6.76
CA ALA A 58 -0.33 1.14 -7.88
C ALA A 58 -1.01 -0.11 -7.33
N VAL A 59 -2.17 -0.46 -7.89
CA VAL A 59 -3.02 -1.55 -7.39
C VAL A 59 -3.07 -2.69 -8.39
N PHE A 60 -2.76 -3.89 -7.91
CA PHE A 60 -2.87 -5.14 -8.67
C PHE A 60 -3.94 -6.03 -8.01
N LEU A 61 -4.79 -6.63 -8.83
CA LEU A 61 -5.73 -7.67 -8.39
C LEU A 61 -5.02 -9.02 -8.32
N ASP A 62 -5.67 -9.99 -7.67
CA ASP A 62 -5.27 -11.40 -7.63
C ASP A 62 -5.05 -12.02 -9.02
N SER A 63 -5.84 -11.60 -10.01
CA SER A 63 -5.70 -11.94 -11.43
C SER A 63 -4.42 -11.40 -12.10
N GLY A 64 -3.63 -10.57 -11.41
CA GLY A 64 -2.47 -9.86 -11.97
C GLY A 64 -2.83 -8.59 -12.74
N ARG A 65 -4.12 -8.28 -12.93
CA ARG A 65 -4.56 -7.06 -13.59
C ARG A 65 -4.24 -5.82 -12.74
N GLN A 66 -3.54 -4.85 -13.32
CA GLN A 66 -3.33 -3.54 -12.71
C GLN A 66 -4.59 -2.66 -12.89
N VAL A 67 -5.14 -2.13 -11.80
CA VAL A 67 -6.37 -1.30 -11.81
C VAL A 67 -6.06 0.19 -12.02
N GLY A 68 -4.78 0.56 -11.95
CA GLY A 68 -4.28 1.92 -12.16
C GLY A 68 -3.78 2.58 -10.87
N GLY A 69 -3.83 3.92 -10.88
CA GLY A 69 -3.39 4.81 -9.81
C GLY A 69 -4.35 4.87 -8.61
N TYR A 70 -4.56 6.07 -8.04
CA TYR A 70 -5.61 6.25 -7.05
C TYR A 70 -6.99 5.90 -7.63
N VAL A 71 -7.72 5.02 -6.95
CA VAL A 71 -9.09 4.61 -7.30
C VAL A 71 -9.99 4.81 -6.08
N PRO A 72 -11.11 5.57 -6.18
CA PRO A 72 -12.08 5.67 -5.10
C PRO A 72 -12.68 4.33 -4.70
N ALA A 73 -13.00 4.17 -3.41
CA ALA A 73 -13.45 2.89 -2.83
C ALA A 73 -14.56 2.19 -3.63
N ALA A 74 -15.64 2.90 -3.97
CA ALA A 74 -16.76 2.33 -4.72
C ALA A 74 -16.35 1.79 -6.11
N LYS A 75 -15.43 2.48 -6.80
CA LYS A 75 -14.90 2.01 -8.10
C LYS A 75 -13.97 0.81 -7.94
N LEU A 76 -13.18 0.78 -6.87
CA LEU A 76 -12.32 -0.37 -6.57
C LEU A 76 -13.15 -1.62 -6.27
N LEU A 77 -14.22 -1.50 -5.47
CA LEU A 77 -15.15 -2.60 -5.21
C LEU A 77 -15.77 -3.13 -6.52
N ALA A 78 -16.23 -2.24 -7.39
CA ALA A 78 -16.74 -2.62 -8.70
C ALA A 78 -15.68 -3.35 -9.56
N ALA A 79 -14.43 -2.88 -9.55
CA ALA A 79 -13.32 -3.53 -10.26
C ALA A 79 -12.96 -4.91 -9.70
N MET A 80 -13.21 -5.14 -8.41
CA MET A 80 -13.06 -6.44 -7.73
C MET A 80 -14.30 -7.34 -7.89
N GLY A 81 -15.37 -6.88 -8.55
CA GLY A 81 -16.62 -7.62 -8.65
C GLY A 81 -17.42 -7.69 -7.34
N ILE A 82 -17.06 -6.89 -6.34
CA ILE A 82 -17.77 -6.79 -5.07
C ILE A 82 -18.92 -5.80 -5.23
N LYS A 83 -20.15 -6.28 -5.04
CA LYS A 83 -21.34 -5.42 -5.03
C LYS A 83 -21.49 -4.79 -3.65
N ASP A 84 -21.69 -3.49 -3.63
CA ASP A 84 -22.01 -2.75 -2.40
C ASP A 84 -23.37 -3.24 -1.88
N GLU A 85 -23.43 -3.82 -0.68
CA GLU A 85 -24.68 -4.33 -0.10
C GLU A 85 -25.74 -3.21 0.03
N LYS A 86 -25.30 -1.96 0.19
CA LYS A 86 -26.16 -0.77 0.19
C LYS A 86 -26.84 -0.47 -1.15
N SER A 87 -26.36 -1.02 -2.25
CA SER A 87 -27.00 -0.90 -3.57
C SER A 87 -28.17 -1.86 -3.76
N THR A 88 -28.33 -2.88 -2.91
CA THR A 88 -29.34 -3.94 -3.05
C THR A 88 -30.61 -3.65 -2.22
N SER A 89 -30.54 -2.77 -1.22
CA SER A 89 -31.68 -2.41 -0.36
C SER A 89 -32.56 -1.27 -0.91
N ALA A 90 -32.30 -0.79 -2.14
CA ALA A 90 -33.05 0.29 -2.78
C ALA A 90 -33.97 -0.22 -3.92
N ARG A 91 -34.43 -1.47 -3.85
CA ARG A 91 -35.47 -2.02 -4.71
C ARG A 91 -36.52 -2.72 -3.87
#